data_AF-A0A6C7WEZ5-F1
#
_entry.id   AF-A0A6C7WEZ5-F1
#
_cell.length_a   1.000
_cell.length_b   1.000
_cell.length_c   1.000
_cell.angle_alpha   90.00
_cell.angle_beta   90.00
_cell.angle_gamma   90.00
#
_symmetry.space_group_name_H-M   'P 1'
#
loop_
_entity.id
_entity.type
_entity.pdbx_description
1 polymer ?
#
loop_
_entity_poly.entity_id
_entity_poly.type
_entity_poly.pdbx_seq_one_letter_code
_entity_poly.pdbx_strand_id
1 'polypeptide(L)'
;MELLGKVIIKNNSGVRDYALESKLNKNLKGKVITTKNVENEIYKINEIYGIQTNANLQSGDGCGESDVIIEVNKGDSATLTLYSNNYGAKETGRFRAGMSQSLNNIARQGDNLNFYLQDSDENQIDYGINYSTFIGNLKITPFATQGHYVLGGIYRNLGFYGDSMNVGVNFSYPVFLYTEYSLYLVSGFTHKKIKDYYLDGLVSNEKASNSVNLGIEGTYKGLENNVLSYTLNFTYGNVENDGDSSGFNGVNLGNFGKMNLNLSNKYQF
;
A
#
# COMPACT_ATOMS: atom_id res chain seq x y z
N MET A 1 -39.55 2.85 -12.68
CA MET A 1 -38.40 2.77 -11.75
C MET A 1 -37.61 1.56 -12.17
N GLU A 2 -36.35 1.75 -12.50
CA GLU A 2 -35.52 0.67 -13.01
C GLU A 2 -34.82 -0.05 -11.85
N LEU A 3 -34.84 -1.37 -11.84
CA LEU A 3 -34.27 -2.22 -10.80
C LEU A 3 -32.95 -2.81 -11.32
N LEU A 4 -31.99 -3.00 -10.41
CA LEU A 4 -30.76 -3.71 -10.73
C LEU A 4 -31.07 -5.21 -10.84
N GLY A 5 -30.91 -5.74 -12.05
CA GLY A 5 -31.02 -7.15 -12.36
C GLY A 5 -29.78 -7.92 -11.90
N LYS A 6 -29.03 -8.48 -12.84
CA LYS A 6 -27.80 -9.25 -12.59
C LYS A 6 -26.56 -8.38 -12.75
N VAL A 7 -25.52 -8.70 -11.96
CA VAL A 7 -24.15 -8.26 -12.23
C VAL A 7 -23.41 -9.43 -12.87
N ILE A 8 -23.03 -9.28 -14.13
CA ILE A 8 -22.43 -10.32 -14.97
C ILE A 8 -20.97 -9.97 -15.20
N ILE A 9 -20.06 -10.83 -14.78
CA ILE A 9 -18.63 -10.68 -15.05
C ILE A 9 -18.28 -11.44 -16.33
N LYS A 10 -17.79 -10.74 -17.35
CA LYS A 10 -17.16 -11.34 -18.53
C LYS A 10 -15.65 -11.32 -18.35
N ASN A 11 -15.10 -12.43 -17.86
CA ASN A 11 -13.69 -12.53 -17.54
C ASN A 11 -12.86 -13.00 -18.76
N ASN A 12 -12.17 -12.05 -19.40
CA ASN A 12 -11.16 -12.29 -20.43
C ASN A 12 -9.74 -12.08 -19.87
N SER A 13 -9.57 -12.05 -18.56
CA SER A 13 -8.29 -11.82 -17.89
C SER A 13 -7.60 -13.14 -17.49
N GLY A 14 -6.41 -13.03 -16.92
CA GLY A 14 -5.72 -14.18 -16.32
C GLY A 14 -6.17 -14.52 -14.90
N VAL A 15 -6.98 -13.65 -14.27
CA VAL A 15 -7.48 -13.80 -12.89
C VAL A 15 -8.57 -14.88 -12.86
N ARG A 16 -8.65 -15.65 -11.78
CA ARG A 16 -9.72 -16.65 -11.59
C ARG A 16 -11.05 -15.98 -11.25
N ASP A 17 -12.14 -16.55 -11.75
CA ASP A 17 -13.49 -15.99 -11.56
C ASP A 17 -13.84 -15.78 -10.08
N TYR A 18 -13.49 -16.72 -9.20
CA TYR A 18 -13.76 -16.60 -7.77
C TYR A 18 -13.17 -15.32 -7.15
N ALA A 19 -12.00 -14.86 -7.64
CA ALA A 19 -11.35 -13.68 -7.09
C ALA A 19 -12.12 -12.42 -7.48
N LEU A 20 -12.63 -12.37 -8.71
CA LEU A 20 -13.49 -11.29 -9.20
C LEU A 20 -14.83 -11.30 -8.48
N GLU A 21 -15.48 -12.47 -8.38
CA GLU A 21 -16.77 -12.65 -7.71
C GLU A 21 -16.70 -12.33 -6.21
N SER A 22 -15.56 -12.54 -5.56
CA SER A 22 -15.37 -12.23 -4.14
C SER A 22 -15.46 -10.73 -3.81
N LYS A 23 -15.31 -9.86 -4.82
CA LYS A 23 -15.45 -8.41 -4.67
C LYS A 23 -16.91 -7.96 -4.62
N LEU A 24 -17.78 -8.71 -5.29
CA LEU A 24 -19.18 -8.35 -5.49
C LEU A 24 -20.02 -8.52 -4.22
N ASN A 25 -20.83 -7.52 -3.93
CA ASN A 25 -21.89 -7.60 -2.95
C ASN A 25 -23.13 -8.28 -3.54
N LYS A 26 -23.30 -9.57 -3.21
CA LYS A 26 -24.45 -10.38 -3.67
C LYS A 26 -25.81 -9.85 -3.21
N ASN A 27 -25.87 -8.95 -2.22
CA ASN A 27 -27.10 -8.37 -1.67
C ASN A 27 -27.61 -7.14 -2.46
N LEU A 28 -27.07 -6.86 -3.65
CA LEU A 28 -27.50 -5.72 -4.48
C LEU A 28 -28.64 -6.06 -5.46
N LYS A 29 -28.87 -7.34 -5.75
CA LYS A 29 -29.94 -7.78 -6.66
C LYS A 29 -31.32 -7.31 -6.17
N GLY A 30 -32.12 -6.75 -7.09
CA GLY A 30 -33.50 -6.30 -6.81
C GLY A 30 -33.60 -4.95 -6.09
N LYS A 31 -32.47 -4.25 -5.86
CA LYS A 31 -32.48 -2.86 -5.40
C LYS A 31 -32.70 -1.92 -6.58
N VAL A 32 -33.22 -0.72 -6.29
CA VAL A 32 -33.29 0.37 -7.27
C VAL A 32 -31.91 0.61 -7.84
N ILE A 33 -31.80 0.63 -9.17
CA ILE A 33 -30.54 0.94 -9.82
C ILE A 33 -30.20 2.41 -9.54
N THR A 34 -29.04 2.63 -8.95
CA THR A 34 -28.45 3.95 -8.81
C THR A 34 -27.03 3.85 -9.35
N THR A 35 -26.56 4.93 -9.99
CA THR A 35 -25.18 5.01 -10.48
C THR A 35 -24.19 4.61 -9.40
N LYS A 36 -24.42 5.09 -8.16
CA LYS A 36 -23.58 4.80 -6.99
C LYS A 36 -23.51 3.30 -6.66
N ASN A 37 -24.64 2.59 -6.59
CA ASN A 37 -24.63 1.18 -6.21
C ASN A 37 -23.83 0.30 -7.19
N VAL A 38 -23.86 0.64 -8.47
CA VAL A 38 -23.15 -0.08 -9.54
C VAL A 38 -21.66 0.28 -9.55
N GLU A 39 -21.38 1.58 -9.46
CA GLU A 39 -20.05 2.17 -9.45
C GLU A 39 -19.14 1.61 -8.35
N ASN A 40 -19.66 1.46 -7.14
CA ASN A 40 -18.91 0.92 -6.01
C ASN A 40 -18.37 -0.49 -6.24
N GLU A 41 -19.16 -1.35 -6.87
CA GLU A 41 -18.77 -2.74 -7.12
C GLU A 41 -17.78 -2.83 -8.27
N ILE A 42 -17.97 -2.03 -9.33
CA ILE A 42 -17.03 -1.93 -10.44
C ILE A 42 -15.67 -1.45 -9.94
N TYR A 43 -15.63 -0.40 -9.10
CA TYR A 43 -14.38 0.10 -8.56
C TYR A 43 -13.68 -0.87 -7.61
N LYS A 44 -14.43 -1.66 -6.84
CA LYS A 44 -13.85 -2.74 -6.02
C LYS A 44 -13.24 -3.86 -6.85
N ILE A 45 -13.80 -4.17 -8.02
CA ILE A 45 -13.16 -5.09 -8.97
C ILE A 45 -11.89 -4.43 -9.53
N ASN A 46 -11.93 -3.15 -9.90
CA ASN A 46 -10.75 -2.41 -10.39
C ASN A 46 -9.56 -2.36 -9.42
N GLU A 47 -9.75 -2.63 -8.13
CA GLU A 47 -8.65 -2.75 -7.17
C GLU A 47 -7.77 -4.00 -7.41
N ILE A 48 -8.23 -4.98 -8.19
CA ILE A 48 -7.48 -6.19 -8.52
C ILE A 48 -6.31 -5.84 -9.44
N TYR A 49 -5.13 -6.39 -9.13
CA TYR A 49 -3.93 -6.14 -9.91
C TYR A 49 -3.91 -6.93 -11.22
N GLY A 50 -3.38 -6.31 -12.27
CA GLY A 50 -3.17 -6.94 -13.58
C GLY A 50 -4.43 -7.10 -14.42
N ILE A 51 -5.47 -6.30 -14.15
CA ILE A 51 -6.69 -6.25 -14.94
C ILE A 51 -7.02 -4.82 -15.36
N GLN A 52 -7.90 -4.70 -16.36
CA GLN A 52 -8.60 -3.48 -16.72
C GLN A 52 -10.09 -3.83 -16.81
N THR A 53 -10.97 -2.99 -16.24
CA THR A 53 -12.42 -3.22 -16.37
C THR A 53 -13.11 -2.14 -17.17
N ASN A 54 -14.14 -2.57 -17.89
CA ASN A 54 -15.15 -1.72 -18.51
C ASN A 54 -16.52 -2.18 -18.03
N ALA A 55 -17.43 -1.25 -17.79
CA ALA A 55 -18.79 -1.57 -17.38
C ALA A 55 -19.81 -1.00 -18.37
N ASN A 56 -20.79 -1.83 -18.73
CA ASN A 56 -21.88 -1.47 -19.63
C ASN A 56 -23.21 -1.94 -19.02
N LEU A 57 -24.30 -1.24 -19.37
CA LEU A 57 -25.66 -1.64 -19.02
C LEU A 57 -26.34 -2.33 -20.21
N GLN A 58 -27.14 -3.35 -19.93
CA GLN A 58 -28.02 -3.99 -20.91
C GLN A 58 -29.40 -4.26 -20.28
N SER A 59 -30.40 -4.50 -21.12
CA SER A 59 -31.73 -4.92 -20.66
C SER A 59 -31.63 -6.23 -19.87
N GLY A 60 -32.27 -6.26 -18.68
CA GLY A 60 -32.35 -7.46 -17.84
C GLY A 60 -33.51 -8.37 -18.21
N ASP A 61 -33.65 -9.48 -17.45
CA ASP A 61 -34.70 -10.49 -17.69
C ASP A 61 -36.10 -10.01 -17.27
N GLY A 62 -36.20 -9.13 -16.27
CA GLY A 62 -37.46 -8.58 -15.77
C GLY A 62 -37.87 -7.26 -16.43
N CYS A 63 -39.17 -6.98 -16.48
CA CYS A 63 -39.68 -5.68 -16.95
C CYS A 63 -39.21 -4.56 -16.01
N GLY A 64 -38.49 -3.58 -16.57
CA GLY A 64 -37.87 -2.52 -15.79
C GLY A 64 -36.62 -2.94 -15.04
N GLU A 65 -35.96 -4.04 -15.44
CA GLU A 65 -34.63 -4.43 -14.93
C GLU A 65 -33.52 -4.08 -15.92
N SER A 66 -32.38 -3.66 -15.38
CA SER A 66 -31.12 -3.49 -16.11
C SER A 66 -30.02 -4.35 -15.49
N ASP A 67 -29.32 -5.08 -16.34
CA ASP A 67 -28.15 -5.87 -15.98
C ASP A 67 -26.87 -5.04 -16.17
N VAL A 68 -25.91 -5.23 -15.27
CA VAL A 68 -24.56 -4.65 -15.36
C VAL A 68 -23.61 -5.71 -15.89
N ILE A 69 -22.98 -5.43 -17.03
CA ILE A 69 -21.92 -6.26 -17.58
C ILE A 69 -20.58 -5.63 -17.21
N ILE A 70 -19.76 -6.35 -16.46
CA ILE A 70 -18.39 -5.97 -16.13
C ILE A 70 -17.45 -6.81 -16.98
N GLU A 71 -16.86 -6.19 -18.00
CA GLU A 71 -15.86 -6.81 -18.84
C GLU A 71 -14.49 -6.65 -18.19
N VAL A 72 -13.84 -7.77 -17.87
CA VAL A 72 -12.55 -7.80 -17.18
C VAL A 72 -11.51 -8.31 -18.16
N ASN A 73 -10.61 -7.44 -18.58
CA ASN A 73 -9.55 -7.75 -19.55
C ASN A 73 -8.19 -7.83 -18.85
N LYS A 74 -7.24 -8.51 -19.48
CA LYS A 74 -5.87 -8.58 -18.99
C LYS A 74 -5.22 -7.19 -19.04
N GLY A 75 -4.72 -6.73 -17.90
CA GLY A 75 -3.87 -5.54 -17.78
C GLY A 75 -2.38 -5.88 -17.78
N ASP A 76 -1.55 -4.91 -17.41
CA ASP A 76 -0.09 -5.08 -17.36
C ASP A 76 0.30 -6.17 -16.36
N SER A 77 1.06 -7.16 -16.82
CA SER A 77 1.51 -8.28 -15.98
C SER A 77 2.79 -7.97 -15.21
N ALA A 78 3.60 -7.03 -15.71
CA ALA A 78 4.85 -6.65 -15.10
C ALA A 78 5.19 -5.18 -15.44
N THR A 79 5.79 -4.48 -14.49
CA THR A 79 6.29 -3.10 -14.68
C THR A 79 7.66 -2.97 -14.03
N LEU A 80 8.66 -2.60 -14.83
CA LEU A 80 10.00 -2.25 -14.36
C LEU A 80 10.17 -0.73 -14.41
N THR A 81 10.50 -0.13 -13.29
CA THR A 81 10.84 1.29 -13.20
C THR A 81 12.30 1.41 -12.82
N LEU A 82 13.06 2.18 -13.60
CA LEU A 82 14.42 2.59 -13.29
C LEU A 82 14.43 4.10 -13.06
N TYR A 83 15.14 4.59 -12.05
CA TYR A 83 15.24 6.02 -11.78
C TYR A 83 16.60 6.42 -11.25
N SER A 84 16.91 7.70 -11.43
CA SER A 84 18.05 8.39 -10.82
C SER A 84 17.63 9.81 -10.46
N ASN A 85 18.11 10.31 -9.32
CA ASN A 85 17.82 11.66 -8.85
C ASN A 85 18.98 12.24 -8.03
N ASN A 86 18.93 13.55 -7.77
CA ASN A 86 19.89 14.30 -6.98
C ASN A 86 19.27 14.96 -5.73
N TYR A 87 18.15 14.41 -5.23
CA TYR A 87 17.38 14.97 -4.11
C TYR A 87 17.88 14.54 -2.73
N GLY A 88 18.92 13.71 -2.66
CA GLY A 88 19.48 13.29 -1.40
C GLY A 88 20.23 14.41 -0.66
N ALA A 89 20.40 14.24 0.65
CA ALA A 89 21.21 15.16 1.44
C ALA A 89 22.70 14.90 1.20
N LYS A 90 23.55 15.91 1.42
CA LYS A 90 25.00 15.76 1.22
C LYS A 90 25.60 14.71 2.17
N GLU A 91 24.98 14.56 3.34
CA GLU A 91 25.41 13.70 4.43
C GLU A 91 24.97 12.23 4.24
N THR A 92 24.01 11.97 3.35
CA THR A 92 23.42 10.64 3.11
C THR A 92 23.41 10.28 1.62
N GLY A 93 24.28 10.92 0.83
CA GLY A 93 24.36 10.74 -0.61
C GLY A 93 23.35 11.59 -1.36
N ARG A 94 23.86 12.54 -2.16
CA ARG A 94 23.06 13.46 -2.97
C ARG A 94 22.45 12.73 -4.16
N PHE A 95 23.24 11.89 -4.81
CA PHE A 95 22.83 11.16 -5.99
C PHE A 95 22.31 9.79 -5.59
N ARG A 96 21.12 9.46 -6.05
CA ARG A 96 20.45 8.19 -5.78
C ARG A 96 20.06 7.54 -7.08
N ALA A 97 20.20 6.24 -7.16
CA ALA A 97 19.71 5.44 -8.27
C ALA A 97 18.97 4.23 -7.72
N GLY A 98 17.95 3.77 -8.44
CA GLY A 98 17.17 2.64 -7.98
C GLY A 98 16.31 2.02 -9.06
N MET A 99 15.73 0.89 -8.69
CA MET A 99 14.79 0.16 -9.50
C MET A 99 13.62 -0.35 -8.66
N SER A 100 12.46 -0.51 -9.29
CA SER A 100 11.36 -1.28 -8.73
C SER A 100 10.73 -2.15 -9.81
N GLN A 101 10.49 -3.42 -9.46
CA GLN A 101 9.79 -4.39 -10.29
C GLN A 101 8.46 -4.72 -9.62
N SER A 102 7.37 -4.55 -10.37
CA SER A 102 6.03 -4.98 -9.99
C SER A 102 5.61 -6.14 -10.87
N LEU A 103 5.04 -7.20 -10.30
CA LEU A 103 4.51 -8.37 -10.98
C LEU A 103 3.06 -8.56 -10.55
N ASN A 104 2.15 -8.49 -11.51
CA ASN A 104 0.72 -8.57 -11.25
C ASN A 104 0.17 -9.96 -11.57
N ASN A 105 -0.79 -10.38 -10.76
CA ASN A 105 -1.59 -11.58 -10.93
C ASN A 105 -0.77 -12.87 -11.03
N ILE A 106 0.31 -13.00 -10.24
CA ILE A 106 1.23 -14.15 -10.30
C ILE A 106 0.56 -15.45 -9.81
N ALA A 107 -0.31 -15.37 -8.81
CA ALA A 107 -1.08 -16.51 -8.28
C ALA A 107 -2.48 -16.64 -8.93
N ARG A 108 -2.76 -15.86 -9.98
CA ARG A 108 -4.06 -15.80 -10.68
C ARG A 108 -5.23 -15.36 -9.80
N GLN A 109 -4.97 -14.60 -8.73
CA GLN A 109 -5.99 -14.12 -7.80
C GLN A 109 -6.08 -12.59 -7.74
N GLY A 110 -5.47 -11.90 -8.70
CA GLY A 110 -5.41 -10.44 -8.70
C GLY A 110 -4.39 -9.88 -7.71
N ASP A 111 -3.40 -10.68 -7.34
CA ASP A 111 -2.33 -10.37 -6.41
C ASP A 111 -1.20 -9.53 -7.04
N ASN A 112 -0.33 -8.94 -6.21
CA ASN A 112 0.83 -8.19 -6.67
C ASN A 112 2.06 -8.57 -5.85
N LEU A 113 3.18 -8.83 -6.53
CA LEU A 113 4.50 -8.94 -5.92
C LEU A 113 5.33 -7.74 -6.36
N ASN A 114 5.85 -6.99 -5.39
CA ASN A 114 6.69 -5.83 -5.66
C ASN A 114 8.04 -5.96 -4.94
N PHE A 115 9.10 -5.68 -5.67
CA PHE A 115 10.46 -5.57 -5.15
C PHE A 115 11.04 -4.21 -5.53
N TYR A 116 11.88 -3.63 -4.67
CA TYR A 116 12.64 -2.43 -4.98
C TYR A 116 14.04 -2.49 -4.38
N LEU A 117 14.96 -1.74 -5.01
CA LEU A 117 16.33 -1.53 -4.58
C LEU A 117 16.71 -0.09 -4.91
N GLN A 118 17.36 0.58 -3.97
CA GLN A 118 17.94 1.90 -4.15
C GLN A 118 19.32 1.93 -3.50
N ASP A 119 20.24 2.66 -4.13
CA ASP A 119 21.54 2.99 -3.59
C ASP A 119 21.81 4.49 -3.73
N SER A 120 22.76 5.02 -2.96
CA SER A 120 23.25 6.38 -3.06
C SER A 120 24.77 6.45 -3.23
N ASP A 121 25.27 7.60 -3.67
CA ASP A 121 26.71 7.90 -3.77
C ASP A 121 27.44 7.95 -2.40
N GLU A 122 26.73 7.70 -1.31
CA GLU A 122 27.27 7.59 0.05
C GLU A 122 26.89 6.23 0.69
N ASN A 123 26.74 5.18 -0.14
CA ASN A 123 26.44 3.80 0.24
C ASN A 123 25.19 3.66 1.13
N GLN A 124 24.13 4.44 0.87
CA GLN A 124 22.84 4.22 1.52
C GLN A 124 22.02 3.24 0.68
N ILE A 125 21.96 1.99 1.12
CA ILE A 125 21.30 0.91 0.37
C ILE A 125 19.96 0.61 1.03
N ASP A 126 18.87 0.75 0.30
CA ASP A 126 17.53 0.37 0.75
C ASP A 126 16.92 -0.63 -0.23
N TYR A 127 16.43 -1.75 0.28
CA TYR A 127 15.70 -2.72 -0.54
C TYR A 127 14.53 -3.31 0.23
N GLY A 128 13.56 -3.82 -0.52
CA GLY A 128 12.38 -4.39 0.09
C GLY A 128 11.54 -5.19 -0.87
N ILE A 129 10.66 -5.99 -0.27
CA ILE A 129 9.70 -6.82 -0.97
C ILE A 129 8.35 -6.73 -0.26
N ASN A 130 7.28 -6.71 -1.02
CA ASN A 130 5.93 -6.82 -0.49
C ASN A 130 5.07 -7.65 -1.44
N TYR A 131 4.07 -8.31 -0.86
CA TYR A 131 3.12 -9.11 -1.62
C TYR A 131 1.70 -8.75 -1.20
N SER A 132 0.89 -8.24 -2.11
CA SER A 132 -0.50 -7.87 -1.87
C SER A 132 -1.43 -8.94 -2.41
N THR A 133 -2.40 -9.37 -1.60
CA THR A 133 -3.48 -10.29 -1.99
C THR A 133 -4.80 -9.85 -1.37
N PHE A 134 -5.89 -10.55 -1.69
CA PHE A 134 -7.22 -10.18 -1.26
C PHE A 134 -8.01 -11.34 -0.64
N ILE A 135 -8.77 -11.02 0.42
CA ILE A 135 -9.85 -11.85 0.94
C ILE A 135 -11.15 -11.04 0.81
N GLY A 136 -11.93 -11.34 -0.23
CA GLY A 136 -13.02 -10.46 -0.64
C GLY A 136 -12.51 -9.05 -0.94
N ASN A 137 -13.06 -8.05 -0.27
CA ASN A 137 -12.61 -6.66 -0.42
C ASN A 137 -11.43 -6.27 0.48
N LEU A 138 -11.03 -7.10 1.45
CA LEU A 138 -9.87 -6.83 2.30
C LEU A 138 -8.57 -7.10 1.53
N LYS A 139 -7.74 -6.08 1.36
CA LYS A 139 -6.36 -6.19 0.87
C LYS A 139 -5.43 -6.49 2.03
N ILE A 140 -4.54 -7.45 1.84
CA ILE A 140 -3.53 -7.89 2.81
C ILE A 140 -2.16 -7.79 2.14
N THR A 141 -1.24 -7.06 2.76
CA THR A 141 0.09 -6.78 2.22
C THR A 141 1.19 -7.05 3.25
N PRO A 142 1.65 -8.30 3.43
CA PRO A 142 2.93 -8.57 4.08
C PRO A 142 4.08 -7.88 3.35
N PHE A 143 5.06 -7.42 4.13
CA PHE A 143 6.26 -6.76 3.61
C PHE A 143 7.49 -7.05 4.47
N ALA A 144 8.65 -6.93 3.83
CA ALA A 144 9.95 -6.89 4.48
C ALA A 144 10.83 -5.84 3.80
N THR A 145 11.50 -5.00 4.58
CA THR A 145 12.46 -4.01 4.09
C THR A 145 13.75 -4.07 4.88
N GLN A 146 14.85 -3.82 4.21
CA GLN A 146 16.18 -3.70 4.78
C GLN A 146 16.81 -2.40 4.28
N GLY A 147 17.41 -1.65 5.18
CA GLY A 147 18.19 -0.47 4.89
C GLY A 147 19.56 -0.56 5.54
N HIS A 148 20.58 -0.10 4.83
CA HIS A 148 21.93 0.16 5.34
C HIS A 148 22.18 1.66 5.22
N TYR A 149 22.62 2.28 6.30
CA TYR A 149 22.93 3.71 6.33
C TYR A 149 24.30 3.97 6.94
N VAL A 150 24.98 4.97 6.37
CA VAL A 150 26.22 5.55 6.87
C VAL A 150 25.97 7.00 7.26
N LEU A 151 26.44 7.45 8.43
CA LEU A 151 26.37 8.87 8.76
C LEU A 151 27.56 9.62 8.14
N GLY A 152 27.29 10.40 7.09
CA GLY A 152 28.26 11.29 6.49
C GLY A 152 28.46 12.61 7.25
N GLY A 153 29.15 13.55 6.61
CA GLY A 153 29.40 14.89 7.17
C GLY A 153 30.42 14.88 8.32
N ILE A 154 30.17 15.64 9.39
CA ILE A 154 31.07 15.77 10.55
C ILE A 154 31.26 14.45 11.32
N TYR A 155 30.36 13.49 11.12
CA TYR A 155 30.40 12.17 11.77
C TYR A 155 31.08 11.10 10.90
N ARG A 156 31.48 11.41 9.66
CA ARG A 156 32.11 10.45 8.73
C ARG A 156 33.37 9.82 9.33
N ASN A 157 34.15 10.59 10.09
CA ASN A 157 35.38 10.11 10.73
C ASN A 157 35.13 9.27 12.01
N LEU A 158 33.88 9.16 12.46
CA LEU A 158 33.52 8.32 13.62
C LEU A 158 33.10 6.90 13.22
N GLY A 159 33.05 6.60 11.92
CA GLY A 159 32.77 5.25 11.43
C GLY A 159 31.36 4.77 11.75
N PHE A 160 30.39 5.69 11.86
CA PHE A 160 29.04 5.32 12.24
C PHE A 160 28.24 4.83 11.04
N TYR A 161 27.71 3.62 11.16
CA TYR A 161 26.78 3.04 10.21
C TYR A 161 25.73 2.22 10.97
N GLY A 162 24.66 1.86 10.29
CA GLY A 162 23.66 1.00 10.88
C GLY A 162 22.79 0.31 9.86
N ASP A 163 22.14 -0.74 10.33
CA ASP A 163 21.22 -1.54 9.56
C ASP A 163 19.82 -1.41 10.17
N SER A 164 18.82 -1.28 9.32
CA SER A 164 17.41 -1.29 9.75
C SER A 164 16.64 -2.35 8.99
N MET A 165 15.85 -3.12 9.71
CA MET A 165 14.96 -4.12 9.15
C MET A 165 13.55 -3.81 9.62
N ASN A 166 12.58 -3.87 8.70
CA ASN A 166 11.17 -3.82 9.04
C ASN A 166 10.47 -5.04 8.45
N VAL A 167 9.66 -5.73 9.24
CA VAL A 167 8.80 -6.80 8.79
C VAL A 167 7.40 -6.53 9.31
N GLY A 168 6.40 -6.69 8.47
CA GLY A 168 5.05 -6.37 8.88
C GLY A 168 3.99 -6.82 7.91
N VAL A 169 2.77 -6.41 8.21
CA VAL A 169 1.60 -6.64 7.37
C VAL A 169 0.70 -5.42 7.43
N ASN A 170 0.26 -4.95 6.26
CA ASN A 170 -0.73 -3.89 6.13
C ASN A 170 -2.06 -4.49 5.67
N PHE A 171 -3.14 -3.87 6.12
CA PHE A 171 -4.51 -4.18 5.75
C PHE A 171 -5.19 -2.92 5.20
N SER A 172 -5.97 -3.07 4.15
CA SER A 172 -6.77 -1.98 3.59
C SER A 172 -8.13 -2.51 3.13
N TYR A 173 -9.20 -1.87 3.58
CA TYR A 173 -10.57 -2.26 3.24
C TYR A 173 -11.33 -1.06 2.65
N PRO A 174 -11.77 -1.12 1.38
CA PRO A 174 -12.59 -0.07 0.79
C PRO A 174 -13.99 -0.11 1.37
N VAL A 175 -14.32 0.87 2.22
CA VAL A 175 -15.68 1.03 2.76
C VAL A 175 -16.62 1.41 1.62
N PHE A 176 -16.20 2.38 0.82
CA PHE A 176 -16.87 2.78 -0.41
C PHE A 176 -15.90 3.38 -1.43
N LEU A 177 -16.16 3.13 -2.71
CA LEU A 177 -15.41 3.64 -3.85
C LEU A 177 -16.36 4.23 -4.88
N TYR A 178 -16.40 5.54 -5.00
CA TYR A 178 -17.15 6.23 -6.04
C TYR A 178 -16.21 7.17 -6.79
N THR A 179 -16.60 7.61 -7.99
CA THR A 179 -15.85 8.58 -8.79
C THR A 179 -15.57 9.85 -7.99
N GLU A 180 -16.58 10.32 -7.25
CA GLU A 180 -16.54 11.55 -6.48
C GLU A 180 -15.87 11.38 -5.12
N TYR A 181 -15.94 10.21 -4.49
CA TYR A 181 -15.36 10.04 -3.15
C TYR A 181 -15.06 8.58 -2.81
N SER A 182 -14.01 8.40 -2.03
CA SER A 182 -13.57 7.09 -1.55
C SER A 182 -13.25 7.17 -0.05
N LEU A 183 -13.37 6.03 0.61
CA LEU A 183 -12.93 5.83 1.99
C LEU A 183 -12.42 4.41 2.16
N TYR A 184 -11.24 4.31 2.71
CA TYR A 184 -10.59 3.08 3.13
C TYR A 184 -10.41 3.10 4.65
N LEU A 185 -10.63 1.95 5.27
CA LEU A 185 -10.05 1.66 6.58
C LEU A 185 -8.68 1.03 6.35
N VAL A 186 -7.67 1.53 7.05
CA VAL A 186 -6.31 1.01 6.98
C VAL A 186 -5.82 0.61 8.36
N SER A 187 -5.10 -0.48 8.43
CA SER A 187 -4.43 -0.90 9.66
C SER A 187 -3.16 -1.68 9.33
N GLY A 188 -2.35 -1.93 10.34
CA GLY A 188 -1.09 -2.62 10.12
C GLY A 188 -0.36 -2.93 11.40
N PHE A 189 0.60 -3.85 11.26
CA PHE A 189 1.55 -4.21 12.29
C PHE A 189 2.95 -4.18 11.67
N THR A 190 3.90 -3.59 12.40
CA THR A 190 5.30 -3.53 12.00
C THR A 190 6.17 -3.90 13.19
N HIS A 191 7.04 -4.88 12.96
CA HIS A 191 8.21 -5.14 13.77
C HIS A 191 9.42 -4.46 13.10
N LYS A 192 10.13 -3.61 13.83
CA LYS A 192 11.32 -2.92 13.36
C LYS A 192 12.50 -3.28 14.25
N LYS A 193 13.62 -3.66 13.63
CA LYS A 193 14.90 -3.83 14.28
C LYS A 193 15.91 -2.85 13.70
N ILE A 194 16.70 -2.23 14.55
CA ILE A 194 17.81 -1.35 14.17
C ILE A 194 19.06 -1.84 14.87
N LYS A 195 20.16 -1.91 14.14
CA LYS A 195 21.48 -2.19 14.67
C LYS A 195 22.41 -1.05 14.29
N ASP A 196 22.80 -0.27 15.28
CA ASP A 196 23.72 0.86 15.14
C ASP A 196 25.14 0.38 15.47
N TYR A 197 26.13 0.76 14.67
CA TYR A 197 27.54 0.49 14.89
C TYR A 197 28.31 1.80 15.08
N TYR A 198 29.21 1.82 16.05
CA TYR A 198 30.03 2.96 16.42
C TYR A 198 31.51 2.56 16.41
N LEU A 199 32.40 3.55 16.26
CA LEU A 199 33.85 3.36 16.31
C LEU A 199 34.32 2.25 15.36
N ASP A 200 33.93 2.36 14.08
CA ASP A 200 34.24 1.38 13.04
C ASP A 200 33.79 -0.06 13.39
N GLY A 201 32.65 -0.19 14.07
CA GLY A 201 32.05 -1.48 14.40
C GLY A 201 32.54 -2.12 15.71
N LEU A 202 33.38 -1.43 16.48
CA LEU A 202 33.83 -1.92 17.80
C LEU A 202 32.71 -1.94 18.84
N VAL A 203 31.72 -1.07 18.70
CA VAL A 203 30.58 -0.94 19.61
C VAL A 203 29.29 -1.05 18.81
N SER A 204 28.29 -1.80 19.30
CA SER A 204 27.04 -2.02 18.56
C SER A 204 25.82 -2.04 19.46
N ASN A 205 24.83 -1.23 19.13
CA ASN A 205 23.59 -1.09 19.88
C ASN A 205 22.42 -1.63 19.07
N GLU A 206 21.61 -2.49 19.67
CA GLU A 206 20.43 -3.07 19.02
C GLU A 206 19.14 -2.54 19.66
N LYS A 207 18.20 -2.10 18.81
CA LYS A 207 16.88 -1.64 19.23
C LYS A 207 15.82 -2.38 18.45
N ALA A 208 14.75 -2.75 19.14
CA ALA A 208 13.57 -3.33 18.54
C ALA A 208 12.34 -2.47 18.85
N SER A 209 11.36 -2.48 17.97
CA SER A 209 10.07 -1.88 18.26
C SER A 209 8.96 -2.65 17.57
N ASN A 210 7.83 -2.72 18.25
CA ASN A 210 6.58 -3.25 17.70
C ASN A 210 5.57 -2.13 17.69
N SER A 211 4.92 -1.92 16.55
CA SER A 211 3.89 -0.90 16.41
C SER A 211 2.68 -1.43 15.65
N VAL A 212 1.51 -1.02 16.11
CA VAL A 212 0.24 -1.20 15.42
C VAL A 212 -0.30 0.15 14.99
N ASN A 213 -0.98 0.19 13.86
CA ASN A 213 -1.68 1.38 13.43
C ASN A 213 -3.10 1.10 12.96
N LEU A 214 -3.95 2.12 13.07
CA LEU A 214 -5.32 2.15 12.59
C LEU A 214 -5.61 3.55 12.04
N GLY A 215 -6.26 3.62 10.89
CA GLY A 215 -6.54 4.88 10.25
C GLY A 215 -7.59 4.80 9.16
N ILE A 216 -7.80 5.96 8.55
CA ILE A 216 -8.64 6.13 7.38
C ILE A 216 -7.88 6.90 6.32
N GLU A 217 -8.19 6.60 5.06
CA GLU A 217 -7.70 7.37 3.92
C GLU A 217 -8.74 7.40 2.81
N GLY A 218 -8.64 8.40 1.94
CA GLY A 218 -9.54 8.49 0.81
C GLY A 218 -9.39 9.78 0.04
N THR A 219 -10.28 9.95 -0.93
CA THR A 219 -10.34 11.15 -1.77
C THR A 219 -11.74 11.72 -1.80
N TYR A 220 -11.84 13.02 -2.04
CA TYR A 220 -13.08 13.74 -2.31
C TYR A 220 -12.87 14.67 -3.51
N LYS A 221 -13.70 14.49 -4.53
CA LYS A 221 -13.71 15.19 -5.82
C LYS A 221 -15.06 15.86 -6.10
N GLY A 222 -15.84 16.14 -5.05
CA GLY A 222 -17.15 16.80 -5.20
C GLY A 222 -17.05 18.30 -5.49
N LEU A 223 -15.85 18.87 -5.53
CA LEU A 223 -15.59 20.25 -5.94
C LEU A 223 -14.99 20.24 -7.34
N GLU A 224 -15.55 21.06 -8.23
CA GLU A 224 -15.06 21.21 -9.60
C GLU A 224 -13.56 21.52 -9.59
N ASN A 225 -12.82 20.86 -10.49
CA ASN A 225 -11.37 21.04 -10.65
C ASN A 225 -10.52 20.69 -9.43
N ASN A 226 -11.08 20.08 -8.38
CA ASN A 226 -10.35 19.79 -7.14
C ASN A 226 -10.40 18.31 -6.77
N VAL A 227 -9.25 17.78 -6.37
CA VAL A 227 -9.12 16.44 -5.75
C VAL A 227 -8.48 16.62 -4.38
N LEU A 228 -9.32 16.56 -3.35
CA LEU A 228 -8.88 16.49 -1.96
C LEU A 228 -8.53 15.04 -1.62
N SER A 229 -7.32 14.81 -1.13
CA SER A 229 -6.88 13.53 -0.55
C SER A 229 -6.68 13.74 0.95
N TYR A 230 -7.14 12.79 1.75
CA TYR A 230 -7.03 12.84 3.20
C TYR A 230 -6.54 11.51 3.77
N THR A 231 -5.70 11.59 4.80
CA THR A 231 -5.23 10.44 5.57
C THR A 231 -5.18 10.83 7.04
N LEU A 232 -5.80 10.02 7.90
CA LEU A 232 -5.70 10.13 9.36
C LEU A 232 -5.27 8.78 9.91
N ASN A 233 -4.12 8.72 10.58
CA ASN A 233 -3.54 7.47 11.07
C ASN A 233 -3.07 7.61 12.53
N PHE A 234 -3.51 6.69 13.37
CA PHE A 234 -3.07 6.56 14.75
C PHE A 234 -2.15 5.35 14.86
N THR A 235 -0.97 5.56 15.43
CA THR A 235 0.02 4.51 15.67
C THR A 235 0.30 4.42 17.15
N TYR A 236 0.31 3.19 17.69
CA TYR A 236 0.74 2.89 19.04
C TYR A 236 1.83 1.83 19.00
N GLY A 237 2.86 1.97 19.81
CA GLY A 237 3.93 0.98 19.85
C GLY A 237 4.74 1.04 21.13
N ASN A 238 5.64 0.07 21.26
CA ASN A 238 6.63 0.02 22.30
C ASN A 238 8.02 -0.13 21.66
N VAL A 239 9.01 0.49 22.28
CA VAL A 239 10.40 0.41 21.87
C VAL A 239 11.20 -0.23 23.00
N GLU A 240 11.96 -1.26 22.63
CA GLU A 240 12.89 -1.96 23.51
C GLU A 240 14.30 -1.71 23.00
N ASN A 241 15.22 -1.46 23.94
CA ASN A 241 16.63 -1.51 23.65
C ASN A 241 17.13 -2.88 24.10
N ASP A 242 17.71 -3.66 23.19
CA ASP A 242 18.23 -5.00 23.49
C ASP A 242 19.62 -4.92 24.15
N GLY A 243 20.25 -3.74 24.14
CA GLY A 243 21.54 -3.47 24.79
C GLY A 243 22.67 -3.22 23.80
N ASP A 244 23.86 -3.04 24.37
CA ASP A 244 25.10 -2.79 23.62
C ASP A 244 26.09 -3.96 23.80
N SER A 245 27.07 -4.09 22.91
CA SER A 245 28.11 -5.13 22.92
C SER A 245 29.00 -5.11 24.18
N SER A 246 28.91 -4.05 24.97
CA SER A 246 29.56 -3.86 26.27
C SER A 246 28.87 -4.57 27.46
N GLY A 247 27.77 -5.30 27.23
CA GLY A 247 27.16 -6.19 28.23
C GLY A 247 26.13 -5.52 29.16
N PHE A 248 25.75 -4.28 28.90
CA PHE A 248 24.60 -3.66 29.55
C PHE A 248 23.31 -4.12 28.89
N ASN A 249 22.43 -4.79 29.65
CA ASN A 249 21.07 -5.08 29.22
C ASN A 249 20.38 -3.74 28.87
N GLY A 250 19.82 -3.66 27.67
CA GLY A 250 19.10 -2.47 27.28
C GLY A 250 17.80 -2.28 28.08
N VAL A 251 17.38 -1.02 28.21
CA VAL A 251 16.20 -0.63 28.97
C VAL A 251 14.98 -0.60 28.05
N ASN A 252 13.81 -1.01 28.52
CA ASN A 252 12.57 -0.71 27.79
C ASN A 252 12.45 0.83 27.68
N LEU A 253 12.48 1.35 26.45
CA LEU A 253 12.43 2.79 26.18
C LEU A 253 11.00 3.35 26.29
N GLY A 254 10.02 2.47 26.49
CA GLY A 254 8.65 2.80 26.80
C GLY A 254 7.73 2.76 25.59
N ASN A 255 6.49 3.15 25.85
CA ASN A 255 5.41 3.13 24.87
C ASN A 255 5.29 4.51 24.23
N PHE A 256 4.90 4.55 22.96
CA PHE A 256 4.63 5.78 22.25
C PHE A 256 3.28 5.73 21.54
N GLY A 257 2.65 6.90 21.42
CA GLY A 257 1.49 7.13 20.58
C GLY A 257 1.80 8.24 19.59
N LYS A 258 1.40 8.07 18.32
CA LYS A 258 1.56 9.06 17.25
C LYS A 258 0.25 9.20 16.49
N MET A 259 -0.07 10.42 16.09
CA MET A 259 -1.16 10.73 15.18
C MET A 259 -0.58 11.46 13.98
N ASN A 260 -0.95 11.01 12.78
CA ASN A 260 -0.56 11.63 11.51
C ASN A 260 -1.83 12.05 10.77
N LEU A 261 -1.92 13.33 10.41
CA LEU A 261 -2.96 13.88 9.55
C LEU A 261 -2.28 14.46 8.30
N ASN A 262 -2.69 13.99 7.13
CA ASN A 262 -2.28 14.54 5.85
C ASN A 262 -3.51 14.97 5.06
N LEU A 263 -3.49 16.21 4.57
CA LEU A 263 -4.50 16.78 3.69
C LEU A 263 -3.79 17.39 2.49
N SER A 264 -4.17 16.96 1.29
CA SER A 264 -3.59 17.45 0.04
C SER A 264 -4.71 17.76 -0.94
N ASN A 265 -4.75 18.97 -1.48
CA ASN A 265 -5.68 19.35 -2.52
C ASN A 265 -4.93 19.58 -3.84
N LYS A 266 -5.31 18.85 -4.88
CA LYS A 266 -4.80 19.04 -6.24
C LYS A 266 -5.85 19.77 -7.08
N TYR A 267 -5.52 20.96 -7.54
CA TYR A 267 -6.31 21.69 -8.53
C TYR A 267 -5.89 21.27 -9.95
N GLN A 268 -6.85 21.01 -10.84
CA GLN A 268 -6.62 20.70 -12.25
C GLN A 268 -7.33 21.75 -13.11
N PHE A 269 -6.59 22.36 -14.03
CA PHE A 269 -7.12 23.31 -15.02
C PHE A 269 -7.80 22.59 -16.18
#